data_AF-A0A6I1JD48-F1
#
_entry.id   AF-A0A6I1JD48-F1
#
_cell.length_a   1.000
_cell.length_b   1.000
_cell.length_c   1.000
_cell.angle_alpha   90.00
_cell.angle_beta   90.00
_cell.angle_gamma   90.00
#
_symmetry.space_group_name_H-M   'P 1'
#
loop_
_entity.id
_entity.type
_entity.pdbx_description
1 polymer ?
#
loop_
_entity_poly.entity_id
_entity_poly.type
_entity_poly.pdbx_seq_one_letter_code
_entity_poly.pdbx_strand_id
1 'polypeptide(L)'
;MLKPDLVVAGTFTRRETREFIRARRMRLEEFGVVRSVAESKAQILRMAALVGAEERGRQRAGELDAAMDRLRIAARGQPLRVLPLARRGWVSGQDSVLTDLLATAGLINAAGEAGRRSGGFMSLEEIVRLRPDAILVGREDDRAEDQGRAMLLHPAIVALFPPERRILMPESLTVCG
;
A
#
# COMPACT_ATOMS: atom_id res chain seq x y z
N MET A 1 22.86 -23.48 13.83
CA MET A 1 21.44 -23.77 13.49
C MET A 1 20.57 -22.91 14.37
N LEU A 2 19.64 -22.14 13.81
CA LEU A 2 18.75 -21.24 14.58
C LEU A 2 17.69 -22.08 15.35
N LYS A 3 17.46 -21.75 16.61
CA LYS A 3 16.43 -22.35 17.48
C LYS A 3 15.45 -21.26 17.94
N PRO A 4 14.60 -20.74 17.05
CA PRO A 4 13.67 -19.67 17.40
C PRO A 4 12.59 -20.19 18.36
N ASP A 5 12.22 -19.35 19.32
CA ASP A 5 11.08 -19.53 20.22
C ASP A 5 9.76 -19.02 19.61
N LEU A 6 9.84 -18.09 18.66
CA LEU A 6 8.73 -17.55 17.88
C LEU A 6 9.12 -17.42 16.40
N VAL A 7 8.22 -17.82 15.50
CA VAL A 7 8.30 -17.56 14.07
C VAL A 7 7.11 -16.71 13.65
N VAL A 8 7.38 -15.56 13.05
CA VAL A 8 6.36 -14.67 12.48
C VAL A 8 6.32 -14.88 10.97
N ALA A 9 5.14 -15.14 10.41
CA ALA A 9 4.97 -15.38 8.98
C ALA A 9 3.81 -14.58 8.39
N GLY A 10 3.93 -14.20 7.13
CA GLY A 10 2.81 -13.66 6.36
C GLY A 10 1.85 -14.76 5.88
N THR A 11 0.62 -14.40 5.57
CA THR A 11 -0.35 -15.31 4.93
C THR A 11 0.07 -15.77 3.53
N PHE A 12 0.98 -15.05 2.86
CA PHE A 12 1.56 -15.46 1.58
C PHE A 12 2.74 -16.43 1.68
N THR A 13 3.25 -16.69 2.89
CA THR A 13 4.27 -17.74 3.09
C THR A 13 3.73 -19.07 2.56
N ARG A 14 4.58 -19.84 1.86
CA ARG A 14 4.17 -21.14 1.32
C ARG A 14 3.58 -22.03 2.40
N ARG A 15 2.47 -22.70 2.09
CA ARG A 15 1.74 -23.54 3.05
C ARG A 15 2.65 -24.63 3.63
N GLU A 16 3.46 -25.25 2.78
CA GLU A 16 4.40 -26.31 3.15
C GLU A 16 5.43 -25.81 4.16
N THR A 17 5.89 -24.56 4.01
CA THR A 17 6.82 -23.94 4.96
C THR A 17 6.17 -23.75 6.32
N ARG A 18 4.91 -23.29 6.36
CA ARG A 18 4.16 -23.13 7.62
C ARG A 18 3.89 -24.47 8.30
N GLU A 19 3.49 -25.49 7.55
CA GLU A 19 3.25 -26.84 8.07
C GLU A 19 4.53 -27.46 8.63
N PHE A 20 5.66 -27.27 7.94
CA PHE A 20 6.98 -27.71 8.40
C PHE A 20 7.45 -27.03 9.70
N ILE A 21 7.13 -25.75 9.89
CA ILE A 21 7.40 -25.01 11.13
C ILE A 21 6.54 -25.57 12.27
N ARG A 22 5.23 -25.76 12.02
CA ARG A 22 4.29 -26.32 13.01
C ARG A 22 4.67 -27.75 13.40
N ALA A 23 5.10 -28.58 12.44
CA ALA A 23 5.54 -29.96 12.69
C ALA A 23 6.77 -30.03 13.61
N ARG A 24 7.60 -28.98 13.62
CA ARG A 24 8.72 -28.84 14.57
C ARG A 24 8.31 -28.30 15.94
N ARG A 25 7.01 -28.15 16.20
CA ARG A 25 6.46 -27.60 17.46
C ARG A 25 6.98 -26.20 17.80
N MET A 26 7.42 -25.45 16.79
CA MET A 26 7.75 -24.03 16.95
C MET A 26 6.47 -23.21 16.99
N ARG A 27 6.44 -22.17 17.82
CA ARG A 27 5.33 -21.22 17.85
C ARG A 27 5.32 -20.42 16.55
N LEU A 28 4.25 -20.55 15.77
CA LEU A 28 4.06 -19.84 14.51
C LEU A 28 2.91 -18.84 14.67
N GLU A 29 3.21 -17.56 14.49
CA GLU A 29 2.22 -16.48 14.50
C GLU A 29 2.07 -15.93 13.09
N GLU A 30 0.86 -16.02 12.53
CA GLU A 30 0.57 -15.57 11.17
C GLU A 30 -0.02 -14.16 11.18
N PHE A 31 0.48 -13.30 10.28
CA PHE A 31 0.01 -11.94 10.05
C PHE A 31 -0.53 -11.83 8.62
N GLY A 32 -1.75 -11.32 8.50
CA GLY A 32 -2.39 -11.06 7.22
C GLY A 32 -1.93 -9.73 6.63
N VAL A 33 -2.30 -9.49 5.37
CA VAL A 33 -2.17 -8.16 4.77
C VAL A 33 -3.19 -7.24 5.41
N VAL A 34 -2.72 -6.09 5.86
CA VAL A 34 -3.57 -5.01 6.37
C VAL A 34 -4.20 -4.24 5.22
N ARG A 35 -5.46 -3.86 5.40
CA ARG A 35 -6.26 -3.14 4.40
C ARG A 35 -6.63 -1.74 4.84
N SER A 36 -6.24 -1.35 6.06
CA SER A 36 -6.47 -0.03 6.62
C SER A 36 -5.37 0.32 7.62
N VAL A 37 -5.27 1.61 7.94
CA VAL A 37 -4.38 2.12 8.99
C VAL A 37 -4.82 1.56 10.36
N ALA A 38 -6.12 1.37 10.57
CA ALA A 38 -6.66 0.76 11.78
C ALA A 38 -6.19 -0.71 11.95
N GLU A 39 -6.23 -1.51 10.89
CA GLU A 39 -5.70 -2.88 10.91
C GLU A 39 -4.18 -2.89 11.14
N SER A 40 -3.45 -1.94 10.56
CA SER A 40 -2.01 -1.76 10.78
C SER A 40 -1.71 -1.50 12.27
N LYS A 41 -2.49 -0.61 12.91
CA LYS A 41 -2.42 -0.37 14.35
C LYS A 41 -2.70 -1.62 15.18
N ALA A 42 -3.73 -2.38 14.81
CA ALA A 42 -4.06 -3.63 15.50
C ALA A 42 -2.92 -4.67 15.39
N GLN A 43 -2.27 -4.78 14.23
CA GLN A 43 -1.12 -5.66 14.06
C GLN A 43 0.11 -5.20 14.83
N ILE A 44 0.37 -3.88 14.91
CA ILE A 44 1.43 -3.31 15.74
C ILE A 44 1.23 -3.71 17.22
N LEU A 45 0.01 -3.52 17.73
CA LEU A 45 -0.31 -3.85 19.13
C LEU A 45 -0.23 -5.36 19.39
N ARG A 46 -0.70 -6.19 18.45
CA ARG A 46 -0.56 -7.65 18.54
C ARG A 46 0.90 -8.07 18.56
N MET A 47 1.72 -7.54 17.66
CA MET A 47 3.15 -7.84 17.62
C MET A 47 3.83 -7.42 18.93
N ALA A 48 3.49 -6.25 19.45
CA ALA A 48 4.03 -5.74 20.70
C ALA A 48 3.74 -6.69 21.87
N ALA A 49 2.52 -7.23 21.97
CA ALA A 49 2.16 -8.22 22.98
C ALA A 49 2.90 -9.57 22.80
N LEU A 50 3.16 -9.99 21.55
CA LEU A 50 3.89 -11.23 21.28
C LEU A 50 5.35 -11.17 21.74
N VAL A 51 5.96 -10.00 21.69
CA VAL A 51 7.39 -9.79 22.00
C VAL A 51 7.61 -9.11 23.36
N GLY A 52 6.57 -8.87 24.15
CA GLY A 52 6.65 -8.20 25.47
C GLY A 52 7.09 -6.74 25.40
N ALA A 53 6.70 -6.03 24.34
CA ALA A 53 7.03 -4.63 24.09
C ALA A 53 5.79 -3.72 24.01
N GLU A 54 4.78 -3.98 24.84
CA GLU A 54 3.45 -3.36 24.79
C GLU A 54 3.51 -1.83 24.85
N GLU A 55 4.39 -1.27 25.69
CA GLU A 55 4.54 0.19 25.81
C GLU A 55 5.05 0.82 24.51
N ARG A 56 6.05 0.19 23.87
CA ARG A 56 6.54 0.62 22.55
C ARG A 56 5.46 0.48 21.48
N GLY A 57 4.64 -0.58 21.57
CA GLY A 57 3.48 -0.77 20.70
C GLY A 57 2.46 0.36 20.83
N ARG A 58 2.11 0.73 22.06
CA ARG A 58 1.19 1.86 22.35
C ARG A 58 1.75 3.19 21.86
N GLN A 59 3.03 3.46 22.12
CA GLN A 59 3.69 4.67 21.62
C GLN A 59 3.59 4.75 20.09
N ARG A 60 3.95 3.66 19.39
CA ARG A 60 3.93 3.63 17.92
C ARG A 60 2.52 3.79 17.35
N ALA A 61 1.53 3.17 17.99
CA ALA A 61 0.13 3.34 17.65
C ALA A 61 -0.34 4.80 17.81
N GLY A 62 0.08 5.47 18.88
CA GLY A 62 -0.21 6.88 19.12
C GLY A 62 0.45 7.82 18.10
N GLU A 63 1.70 7.53 17.71
CA GLU A 63 2.38 8.28 16.63
C GLU A 63 1.62 8.19 15.29
N LEU A 64 1.07 7.01 14.99
CA LEU A 64 0.26 6.78 13.80
C LEU A 64 -1.05 7.57 13.86
N ASP A 65 -1.76 7.51 14.99
CA ASP A 65 -3.00 8.28 15.18
C ASP A 65 -2.76 9.79 15.01
N ALA A 66 -1.69 10.32 15.64
CA ALA A 66 -1.31 11.73 15.50
C ALA A 66 -0.94 12.11 14.05
N ALA A 67 -0.31 11.21 13.30
CA ALA A 67 -0.01 11.44 11.88
C ALA A 67 -1.28 11.50 11.03
N MET A 68 -2.24 10.61 11.28
CA MET A 68 -3.53 10.59 10.58
C MET A 68 -4.36 11.85 10.89
N ASP A 69 -4.33 12.33 12.14
CA ASP A 69 -5.03 13.57 12.50
C ASP A 69 -4.42 14.80 11.81
N ARG A 70 -3.08 14.89 11.75
CA ARG A 70 -2.42 15.94 10.97
C ARG A 70 -2.82 15.89 9.50
N LEU A 71 -2.91 14.70 8.91
CA LEU A 71 -3.34 14.53 7.52
C LEU A 71 -4.78 15.02 7.31
N ARG A 72 -5.71 14.65 8.22
CA ARG A 72 -7.11 15.11 8.16
C ARG A 72 -7.23 16.63 8.22
N ILE A 73 -6.44 17.27 9.08
CA ILE A 73 -6.44 18.74 9.22
C ILE A 73 -5.86 19.42 7.97
N ALA A 74 -4.87 18.79 7.34
CA ALA A 74 -4.24 19.31 6.13
C ALA A 74 -5.11 19.12 4.88
N ALA A 75 -6.01 18.13 4.87
CA ALA A 75 -6.94 17.89 3.77
C ALA A 75 -7.84 19.12 3.53
N ARG A 76 -7.72 19.75 2.36
CA ARG A 76 -8.50 20.93 1.96
C ARG A 76 -8.89 20.81 0.49
N GLY A 77 -10.05 21.38 0.14
CA GLY A 77 -10.49 21.52 -1.24
C GLY A 77 -11.44 20.42 -1.73
N GLN A 78 -11.63 20.37 -3.04
CA GLN A 78 -12.50 19.38 -3.69
C GLN A 78 -11.78 18.02 -3.80
N PRO A 79 -12.51 16.90 -3.68
CA PRO A 79 -11.90 15.58 -3.72
C PRO A 79 -11.39 15.27 -5.13
N LEU A 80 -10.07 15.11 -5.27
CA LEU A 80 -9.43 14.69 -6.51
C LEU A 80 -9.45 13.17 -6.63
N ARG A 81 -9.72 12.68 -7.84
CA ARG A 81 -9.59 11.27 -8.23
C ARG A 81 -8.13 10.97 -8.51
N VAL A 82 -7.52 10.16 -7.65
CA VAL A 82 -6.13 9.74 -7.75
C VAL A 82 -6.07 8.26 -8.10
N LEU A 83 -5.25 7.91 -9.09
CA LEU A 83 -4.96 6.51 -9.40
C LEU A 83 -3.57 6.13 -8.90
N PRO A 84 -3.45 5.29 -7.85
CA PRO A 84 -2.18 4.69 -7.50
C PRO A 84 -1.71 3.76 -8.61
N LEU A 85 -0.62 4.13 -9.27
CA LEU A 85 -0.13 3.46 -10.46
C LEU A 85 1.34 3.08 -10.27
N ALA A 86 1.62 1.78 -10.38
CA ALA A 86 2.96 1.21 -10.27
C ALA A 86 3.41 0.60 -11.61
N ARG A 87 4.63 0.05 -11.62
CA ARG A 87 5.22 -0.63 -12.80
C ARG A 87 4.23 -1.64 -13.41
N ARG A 88 4.26 -1.73 -14.75
CA ARG A 88 3.41 -2.64 -15.56
C ARG A 88 1.91 -2.37 -15.48
N GLY A 89 1.49 -1.19 -15.01
CA GLY A 89 0.09 -0.83 -14.91
C GLY A 89 -0.61 -1.43 -13.68
N TRP A 90 0.15 -1.89 -12.68
CA TRP A 90 -0.45 -2.33 -11.43
C TRP A 90 -1.07 -1.15 -10.68
N VAL A 91 -2.30 -1.32 -10.20
CA VAL A 91 -3.01 -0.33 -9.40
C VAL A 91 -3.41 -0.90 -8.04
N SER A 92 -3.29 -0.07 -7.00
CA SER A 92 -3.76 -0.42 -5.66
C SER A 92 -5.27 -0.22 -5.59
N GLY A 93 -6.00 -1.27 -5.20
CA GLY A 93 -7.46 -1.26 -5.16
C GLY A 93 -8.05 -0.64 -3.89
N GLN A 94 -9.38 -0.60 -3.85
CA GLN A 94 -10.16 -0.06 -2.73
C GLN A 94 -9.82 -0.68 -1.36
N ASP A 95 -9.57 -1.99 -1.31
CA ASP A 95 -9.28 -2.73 -0.08
C ASP A 95 -7.78 -2.66 0.26
N SER A 96 -7.24 -1.45 0.45
CA SER A 96 -5.82 -1.21 0.74
C SER A 96 -5.57 -0.04 1.69
N VAL A 97 -4.44 -0.10 2.42
CA VAL A 97 -3.98 1.01 3.28
C VAL A 97 -3.83 2.31 2.49
N LEU A 98 -3.42 2.23 1.22
CA LEU A 98 -3.28 3.40 0.37
C LEU A 98 -4.62 4.08 0.08
N THR A 99 -5.70 3.30 -0.10
CA THR A 99 -7.05 3.87 -0.21
C THR A 99 -7.47 4.57 1.06
N ASP A 100 -7.20 3.99 2.23
CA ASP A 100 -7.51 4.61 3.53
C ASP A 100 -6.73 5.92 3.75
N LEU A 101 -5.47 5.96 3.33
CA LEU A 101 -4.63 7.17 3.35
C LEU A 101 -5.17 8.25 2.38
N LEU A 102 -5.52 7.87 1.15
CA LEU A 102 -6.11 8.79 0.18
C LEU A 102 -7.43 9.37 0.72
N ALA A 103 -8.30 8.53 1.27
CA ALA A 103 -9.57 8.97 1.86
C ALA A 103 -9.34 9.94 3.03
N THR A 104 -8.37 9.63 3.90
CA THR A 104 -7.98 10.52 5.01
C THR A 104 -7.44 11.86 4.51
N ALA A 105 -6.76 11.88 3.37
CA ALA A 105 -6.28 13.08 2.70
C ALA A 105 -7.39 13.84 1.92
N GLY A 106 -8.64 13.36 1.94
CA GLY A 106 -9.75 13.93 1.17
C GLY A 106 -9.72 13.59 -0.32
N LEU A 107 -8.98 12.55 -0.72
CA LEU A 107 -8.80 12.10 -2.09
C LEU A 107 -9.59 10.80 -2.35
N ILE A 108 -9.89 10.54 -3.62
CA ILE A 108 -10.65 9.36 -4.05
C ILE A 108 -9.72 8.41 -4.82
N ASN A 109 -9.69 7.13 -4.45
CA ASN A 109 -8.98 6.12 -5.24
C ASN A 109 -9.78 5.75 -6.50
N ALA A 110 -9.32 6.23 -7.66
CA ALA A 110 -9.96 6.01 -8.96
C ALA A 110 -9.95 4.54 -9.42
N ALA A 111 -9.10 3.68 -8.85
CA ALA A 111 -9.07 2.25 -9.17
C ALA A 111 -10.42 1.56 -8.87
N GLY A 112 -11.17 2.10 -7.89
CA GLY A 112 -12.50 1.61 -7.54
C GLY A 112 -13.53 1.72 -8.66
N GLU A 113 -13.46 2.79 -9.45
CA GLU A 113 -14.35 3.03 -10.59
C GLU A 113 -14.08 2.03 -11.73
N ALA A 114 -12.86 1.52 -11.81
CA ALA A 114 -12.47 0.45 -12.74
C ALA A 114 -12.74 -0.96 -12.18
N GLY A 115 -13.50 -1.09 -11.08
CA GLY A 115 -13.84 -2.37 -10.46
C GLY A 115 -12.68 -3.07 -9.76
N ARG A 116 -11.58 -2.36 -9.46
CA ARG A 116 -10.39 -2.95 -8.83
C ARG A 116 -10.49 -2.88 -7.31
N ARG A 117 -11.13 -3.88 -6.71
CA ARG A 117 -11.29 -3.98 -5.25
C ARG A 117 -9.97 -4.29 -4.54
N SER A 118 -9.30 -5.38 -4.88
CA SER A 118 -8.03 -5.79 -4.23
C SER A 118 -6.77 -5.26 -4.92
N GLY A 119 -6.93 -4.46 -5.99
CA GLY A 119 -5.87 -4.09 -6.92
C GLY A 119 -5.77 -5.03 -8.11
N GLY A 120 -4.89 -4.70 -9.05
CA GLY A 120 -4.70 -5.49 -10.26
C GLY A 120 -3.99 -4.72 -11.36
N PHE A 121 -3.75 -5.38 -12.49
CA PHE A 121 -3.22 -4.72 -13.67
C PHE A 121 -4.34 -4.02 -14.45
N MET A 122 -4.05 -2.79 -14.88
CA MET A 122 -4.86 -2.03 -15.83
C MET A 122 -4.06 -1.80 -17.11
N SER A 123 -4.73 -1.92 -18.25
CA SER A 123 -4.13 -1.59 -19.54
C SER A 123 -3.94 -0.07 -19.69
N LEU A 124 -3.10 0.34 -20.64
CA LEU A 124 -2.92 1.74 -20.97
C LEU A 124 -4.25 2.39 -21.39
N GLU A 125 -5.03 1.70 -22.21
CA GLU A 125 -6.33 2.16 -22.71
C GLU A 125 -7.34 2.32 -21.58
N GLU A 126 -7.35 1.41 -20.61
CA GLU A 126 -8.22 1.54 -19.43
C GLU A 126 -7.86 2.79 -18.62
N ILE A 127 -6.58 3.09 -18.42
CA ILE A 127 -6.11 4.26 -17.67
C ILE A 127 -6.44 5.55 -18.42
N VAL A 128 -6.15 5.60 -19.73
CA VAL A 128 -6.46 6.72 -20.61
C VAL A 128 -7.96 6.98 -20.65
N ARG A 129 -8.80 5.93 -20.61
CA ARG A 129 -10.26 6.07 -20.55
C ARG A 129 -10.75 6.54 -19.19
N LEU A 130 -10.17 6.03 -18.10
CA LEU A 130 -10.56 6.39 -16.73
C LEU A 130 -10.34 7.87 -16.42
N ARG A 131 -9.28 8.47 -17.00
CA ARG A 131 -8.86 9.87 -16.80
C ARG A 131 -9.03 10.34 -15.34
N PRO A 132 -8.29 9.76 -14.39
CA PRO A 132 -8.19 10.33 -13.04
C PRO A 132 -7.63 11.76 -13.10
N ASP A 133 -7.83 12.54 -12.05
CA ASP A 133 -7.30 13.90 -11.93
C ASP A 133 -5.78 13.90 -11.73
N ALA A 134 -5.26 12.87 -11.06
CA ALA A 134 -3.83 12.66 -10.84
C ALA A 134 -3.47 11.17 -10.77
N ILE A 135 -2.18 10.86 -10.93
CA ILE A 135 -1.61 9.55 -10.62
C ILE A 135 -0.70 9.65 -9.40
N LEU A 136 -0.68 8.61 -8.58
CA LEU A 136 0.29 8.44 -7.50
C LEU A 136 1.31 7.38 -7.94
N VAL A 137 2.58 7.78 -8.02
CA VAL A 137 3.66 6.92 -8.52
C VAL A 137 4.79 6.80 -7.50
N GLY A 138 5.47 5.65 -7.56
CA GLY A 138 6.57 5.28 -6.67
C GLY A 138 7.82 6.16 -6.73
N ARG A 139 8.04 6.77 -7.89
CA ARG A 139 9.22 7.57 -8.24
C ARG A 139 8.96 8.33 -9.53
N GLU A 140 9.69 9.43 -9.73
CA GLU A 140 9.86 9.98 -11.07
C GLU A 140 10.87 9.12 -11.82
N ASP A 141 10.48 8.71 -13.01
CA ASP A 141 11.36 8.07 -13.97
C ASP A 141 11.50 9.03 -15.16
N ASP A 142 12.73 9.31 -15.55
CA ASP A 142 13.10 10.03 -16.76
C ASP A 142 13.48 9.06 -17.90
N ARG A 143 13.79 7.81 -17.54
CA ARG A 143 14.15 6.75 -18.48
C ARG A 143 13.52 5.41 -18.11
N ALA A 144 13.09 4.67 -19.13
CA ALA A 144 12.59 3.30 -18.94
C ALA A 144 13.76 2.36 -18.65
N GLU A 145 13.97 2.01 -17.38
CA GLU A 145 14.90 0.95 -16.99
C GLU A 145 14.38 -0.44 -17.43
N ASP A 146 13.06 -0.62 -17.53
CA ASP A 146 12.40 -1.86 -17.94
C ASP A 146 11.05 -1.60 -18.66
N GLN A 147 10.49 -2.65 -19.27
CA GLN A 147 9.19 -2.58 -19.98
C GLN A 147 8.00 -2.25 -19.07
N GLY A 148 8.10 -2.55 -17.78
CA GLY A 148 7.10 -2.15 -16.80
C GLY A 148 7.10 -0.66 -16.51
N ARG A 149 8.27 0.00 -16.59
CA ARG A 149 8.39 1.46 -16.50
C ARG A 149 8.09 2.17 -17.80
N ALA A 150 8.36 1.53 -18.95
CA ALA A 150 8.05 2.08 -20.26
C ALA A 150 6.58 2.54 -20.38
N MET A 151 5.65 1.82 -19.72
CA MET A 151 4.24 2.21 -19.65
C MET A 151 4.00 3.55 -18.94
N LEU A 152 4.71 3.84 -17.84
CA LEU A 152 4.58 5.12 -17.10
C LEU A 152 5.13 6.30 -17.92
N LEU A 153 6.05 6.01 -18.84
CA LEU A 153 6.66 6.97 -19.76
C LEU A 153 5.96 7.01 -21.13
N HIS A 154 4.86 6.26 -21.30
CA HIS A 154 4.14 6.23 -22.55
C HIS A 154 3.61 7.64 -22.89
N PRO A 155 3.72 8.11 -24.15
CA PRO A 155 3.32 9.47 -24.53
C PRO A 155 1.89 9.85 -24.07
N ALA A 156 0.95 8.92 -24.14
CA ALA A 156 -0.42 9.12 -23.65
C ALA A 156 -0.50 9.38 -22.13
N ILE A 157 0.31 8.69 -21.32
CA ILE A 157 0.37 8.91 -19.85
C ILE A 157 1.03 10.25 -19.56
N VAL A 158 2.16 10.54 -20.21
CA VAL A 158 2.89 11.81 -20.03
C VAL A 158 2.03 13.01 -20.39
N ALA A 159 1.27 12.93 -21.49
CA ALA A 159 0.37 14.00 -21.91
C ALA A 159 -0.82 14.22 -20.96
N LEU A 160 -1.38 13.17 -20.38
CA LEU A 160 -2.52 13.27 -19.46
C LEU A 160 -2.11 13.66 -18.03
N PHE A 161 -0.92 13.24 -17.62
CA PHE A 161 -0.37 13.42 -16.28
C PHE A 161 1.00 14.12 -16.37
N PRO A 162 1.03 15.44 -16.59
CA PRO A 162 2.25 16.23 -16.42
C PRO A 162 2.67 16.25 -14.94
N PRO A 163 3.89 16.73 -14.59
CA PRO A 163 4.41 16.69 -13.22
C PRO A 163 3.45 17.20 -12.15
N GLU A 164 2.64 18.22 -12.45
CA GLU A 164 1.69 18.82 -11.51
C GLU A 164 0.50 17.89 -11.18
N ARG A 165 0.29 16.84 -11.99
CA ARG A 165 -0.72 15.79 -11.79
C ARG A 165 -0.10 14.47 -11.34
N ARG A 166 1.13 14.50 -10.83
CA ARG A 166 1.83 13.34 -10.27
C ARG A 166 2.10 13.56 -8.79
N ILE A 167 1.58 12.64 -7.99
CA ILE A 167 1.91 12.55 -6.57
C ILE A 167 3.05 11.54 -6.43
N LEU A 168 4.18 11.98 -5.89
CA LEU A 168 5.35 11.14 -5.67
C LEU A 168 5.33 10.58 -4.25
N MET A 169 5.28 9.26 -4.14
CA MET A 169 5.40 8.57 -2.87
C MET A 169 6.29 7.34 -3.05
N PRO A 170 7.47 7.29 -2.40
CA PRO A 170 8.40 6.16 -2.52
C PRO A 170 7.70 4.81 -2.41
N GLU A 171 8.08 3.85 -3.27
CA GLU A 171 7.46 2.51 -3.27
C GLU A 171 7.52 1.82 -1.90
N SER A 172 8.56 2.08 -1.12
CA SER A 172 8.70 1.58 0.26
C SER A 172 7.57 2.04 1.20
N LEU A 173 6.83 3.09 0.84
CA LEU A 173 5.71 3.65 1.59
C LEU A 173 4.35 3.28 0.98
N THR A 174 4.30 2.65 -0.19
CA THR A 174 3.05 2.35 -0.92
C THR A 174 2.82 0.86 -1.14
N VAL A 175 3.86 0.02 -1.06
CA VAL A 175 3.81 -1.42 -1.40
C VAL A 175 3.56 -2.32 -0.20
N CYS A 176 4.01 -1.92 0.99
CA CYS A 176 3.80 -2.66 2.23
C CYS A 176 3.06 -1.77 3.24
N GLY A 177 1.99 -2.30 3.84
CA GLY A 177 1.28 -1.68 4.97
C GLY A 177 1.82 -2.13 6.31
#